data_AF-A0A2T2SLV2-F1
#
_entry.id   AF-A0A2T2SLV2-F1
#
_cell.length_a   1.000
_cell.length_b   1.000
_cell.length_c   1.000
_cell.angle_alpha   90.00
_cell.angle_beta   90.00
_cell.angle_gamma   90.00
#
_symmetry.space_group_name_H-M   'P 1'
#
loop_
_entity.id
_entity.type
_entity.pdbx_description
1 polymer ?
#
loop_
_entity_poly.entity_id
_entity_poly.type
_entity_poly.pdbx_seq_one_letter_code
_entity_poly.pdbx_strand_id
1 'polypeptide(L)'
;MPASPSIAELQEALSTPDAYPHDPERIEFKQTHISLIALAPPRVYKIKKPISLAYLDFSTLERRRHFCEEEVRLNRRLAPNTYEGVVPIVRTDEGLRVEGDPDSSRDEVVEVAVKMRYLEPSQFLDAQLARGAASEFHIDRVVRTLCAFYQSRPSTPEEAEAGRIDRLRAVTEE
;
A
#
# COMPACT_ATOMS: atom_id res chain seq x y z
N MET A 1 -0.47 -25.16 -0.96
CA MET A 1 -0.10 -23.75 -0.73
C MET A 1 1.08 -23.76 0.21
N PRO A 2 2.29 -23.37 -0.24
CA PRO A 2 3.41 -23.21 0.67
C PRO A 2 3.12 -22.10 1.66
N ALA A 3 3.85 -22.12 2.76
CA ALA A 3 3.81 -21.04 3.74
C ALA A 3 4.24 -19.73 3.06
N SER A 4 3.45 -18.68 3.25
CA SER A 4 3.88 -17.32 2.94
C SER A 4 5.15 -16.99 3.74
N PRO A 5 6.15 -16.35 3.13
CA PRO A 5 7.34 -15.92 3.84
C PRO A 5 6.98 -14.95 4.96
N SER A 6 7.75 -14.99 6.04
CA SER A 6 7.69 -14.01 7.11
C SER A 6 8.09 -12.62 6.61
N ILE A 7 7.73 -11.60 7.36
CA ILE A 7 8.10 -10.20 7.06
C ILE A 7 9.61 -10.01 7.06
N ALA A 8 10.35 -10.72 7.91
CA ALA A 8 11.80 -10.66 7.95
C ALA A 8 12.41 -11.26 6.67
N GLU A 9 11.95 -12.45 6.25
CA GLU A 9 12.40 -13.08 4.99
C GLU A 9 12.07 -12.21 3.77
N LEU A 10 10.88 -11.59 3.74
CA LEU A 10 10.51 -10.65 2.69
C LEU A 10 11.42 -9.42 2.68
N GLN A 11 11.67 -8.80 3.84
CA GLN A 11 12.52 -7.62 3.92
C GLN A 11 13.97 -7.94 3.51
N GLU A 12 14.49 -9.09 3.92
CA GLU A 12 15.82 -9.56 3.53
C GLU A 12 15.90 -9.81 2.02
N ALA A 13 15.01 -10.62 1.45
CA ALA A 13 15.05 -10.94 0.03
C ALA A 13 14.86 -9.70 -0.86
N LEU A 14 13.95 -8.80 -0.47
CA LEU A 14 13.64 -7.57 -1.21
C LEU A 14 14.64 -6.44 -0.96
N SER A 15 15.71 -6.66 -0.18
CA SER A 15 16.77 -5.67 0.04
C SER A 15 17.79 -5.60 -1.10
N THR A 16 17.71 -6.53 -2.05
CA THR A 16 18.60 -6.61 -3.21
C THR A 16 17.98 -5.96 -4.45
N PRO A 17 18.72 -5.20 -5.26
CA PRO A 17 18.20 -4.58 -6.48
C PRO A 17 17.63 -5.58 -7.50
N ASP A 18 18.24 -6.76 -7.63
CA ASP A 18 17.81 -7.84 -8.54
C ASP A 18 16.39 -8.38 -8.22
N ALA A 19 15.88 -8.14 -7.00
CA ALA A 19 14.51 -8.48 -6.63
C ALA A 19 13.46 -7.63 -7.35
N TYR A 20 13.84 -6.55 -8.05
CA TYR A 20 12.95 -5.62 -8.74
C TYR A 20 13.23 -5.59 -10.24
N PRO A 21 12.20 -5.35 -11.09
CA PRO A 21 12.40 -5.34 -12.54
C PRO A 21 13.21 -4.14 -13.06
N HIS A 22 13.38 -3.10 -12.24
CA HIS A 22 14.02 -1.83 -12.65
C HIS A 22 15.37 -1.55 -11.97
N ASP A 23 15.93 -2.52 -11.24
CA ASP A 23 17.27 -2.43 -10.61
C ASP A 23 17.48 -1.10 -9.84
N PRO A 24 16.74 -0.87 -8.73
CA PRO A 24 16.76 0.40 -8.02
C PRO A 24 18.13 0.69 -7.39
N GLU A 25 18.63 1.93 -7.59
CA GLU A 25 19.88 2.40 -6.96
C GLU A 25 19.84 2.41 -5.43
N ARG A 26 18.64 2.54 -4.85
CA ARG A 26 18.42 2.53 -3.40
C ARG A 26 17.13 1.81 -3.02
N ILE A 27 17.19 1.08 -1.92
CA ILE A 27 16.04 0.42 -1.31
C ILE A 27 16.01 0.80 0.17
N GLU A 28 14.90 1.39 0.62
CA GLU A 28 14.66 1.67 2.04
C GLU A 28 13.38 1.00 2.48
N PHE A 29 13.34 0.51 3.72
CA PHE A 29 12.13 -0.09 4.28
C PHE A 29 11.50 0.79 5.34
N LYS A 30 10.17 0.88 5.29
CA LYS A 30 9.34 1.42 6.38
C LYS A 30 8.35 0.36 6.81
N GLN A 31 8.11 0.26 8.10
CA GLN A 31 7.07 -0.62 8.62
C GLN A 31 5.97 0.22 9.27
N THR A 32 4.73 -0.16 9.02
CA THR A 32 3.57 0.29 9.79
C THR A 32 3.09 -0.86 10.68
N HIS A 33 2.03 -0.61 11.45
CA HIS A 33 1.37 -1.66 12.22
C HIS A 33 0.97 -2.87 11.35
N ILE A 34 0.52 -2.62 10.11
CA ILE A 34 -0.12 -3.63 9.27
C ILE A 34 0.58 -3.85 7.91
N SER A 35 1.71 -3.20 7.65
CA SER A 35 2.39 -3.30 6.34
C SER A 35 3.91 -3.16 6.43
N LEU A 36 4.61 -3.80 5.49
CA LEU A 36 5.99 -3.52 5.10
C LEU A 36 5.96 -2.69 3.82
N ILE A 37 6.76 -1.63 3.75
CA ILE A 37 6.83 -0.70 2.61
C ILE A 37 8.27 -0.70 2.13
N ALA A 38 8.51 -1.22 0.93
CA ALA A 38 9.78 -1.10 0.22
C ALA A 38 9.75 0.16 -0.66
N LEU A 39 10.61 1.12 -0.34
CA LEU A 39 10.83 2.34 -1.12
C LEU A 39 11.99 2.06 -2.09
N ALA A 40 11.65 1.80 -3.34
CA ALA A 40 12.60 1.43 -4.40
C ALA A 40 12.37 2.33 -5.63
N PRO A 41 12.80 3.62 -5.58
CA PRO A 41 12.51 4.59 -6.63
C PRO A 41 12.82 4.05 -8.04
N PRO A 42 11.96 4.33 -9.03
CA PRO A 42 10.82 5.26 -9.01
C PRO A 42 9.51 4.66 -8.46
N ARG A 43 9.58 3.49 -7.80
CA ARG A 43 8.43 2.75 -7.29
C ARG A 43 8.43 2.56 -5.78
N VAL A 44 7.28 2.21 -5.25
CA VAL A 44 7.06 1.79 -3.87
C VAL A 44 6.22 0.53 -3.90
N TYR A 45 6.58 -0.45 -3.10
CA TYR A 45 5.85 -1.71 -2.97
C TYR A 45 5.40 -1.86 -1.53
N LYS A 46 4.08 -1.89 -1.33
CA LYS A 46 3.48 -2.06 0.00
C LYS A 46 2.92 -3.47 0.13
N ILE A 47 3.45 -4.21 1.09
CA ILE A 47 3.09 -5.59 1.41
C ILE A 47 2.30 -5.59 2.72
N LYS A 48 1.16 -6.28 2.76
CA LYS A 48 0.33 -6.40 3.97
C LYS A 48 0.90 -7.48 4.89
N LYS A 49 0.97 -7.22 6.19
CA LYS A 49 1.46 -8.21 7.17
C LYS A 49 0.42 -9.33 7.36
N PRO A 50 0.84 -10.59 7.58
CA PRO A 50 -0.07 -11.72 7.75
C PRO A 50 -0.69 -11.74 9.16
N ILE A 51 -1.53 -10.75 9.45
CA ILE A 51 -2.16 -10.53 10.76
C ILE A 51 -3.69 -10.58 10.65
N SER A 52 -4.35 -10.90 11.74
CA SER A 52 -5.81 -10.79 11.88
C SER A 52 -6.13 -9.97 13.12
N LEU A 53 -6.84 -8.87 12.94
CA LEU A 53 -7.31 -7.96 13.98
C LEU A 53 -8.84 -7.98 13.99
N ALA A 54 -9.45 -7.32 14.99
CA ALA A 54 -10.92 -7.27 15.10
C ALA A 54 -11.63 -6.62 13.89
N TYR A 55 -10.91 -5.80 13.13
CA TYR A 55 -11.44 -4.97 12.03
C TYR A 55 -10.78 -5.25 10.66
N LEU A 56 -9.78 -6.12 10.60
CA LEU A 56 -9.13 -6.51 9.35
C LEU A 56 -8.57 -7.92 9.44
N ASP A 57 -8.58 -8.65 8.32
CA ASP A 57 -8.02 -9.99 8.25
C ASP A 57 -7.12 -10.15 7.02
N PHE A 58 -5.81 -10.20 7.25
CA PHE A 58 -4.76 -10.43 6.26
C PHE A 58 -4.08 -11.80 6.43
N SER A 59 -4.72 -12.72 7.16
CA SER A 59 -4.13 -14.01 7.52
C SER A 59 -3.77 -14.89 6.32
N THR A 60 -4.53 -14.82 5.22
CA THR A 60 -4.28 -15.62 4.01
C THR A 60 -3.83 -14.75 2.84
N LEU A 61 -3.12 -15.36 1.89
CA LEU A 61 -2.64 -14.67 0.69
C LEU A 61 -3.81 -14.13 -0.15
N GLU A 62 -4.91 -14.88 -0.24
CA GLU A 62 -6.13 -14.47 -0.96
C GLU A 62 -6.74 -13.22 -0.32
N ARG A 63 -6.80 -13.18 1.01
CA ARG A 63 -7.30 -12.00 1.74
C ARG A 63 -6.38 -10.80 1.52
N ARG A 64 -5.06 -10.99 1.59
CA ARG A 64 -4.10 -9.91 1.30
C ARG A 64 -4.25 -9.38 -0.12
N ARG A 65 -4.39 -10.27 -1.11
CA ARG A 65 -4.70 -9.90 -2.50
C ARG A 65 -5.97 -9.08 -2.61
N HIS A 66 -7.08 -9.57 -2.05
CA HIS A 66 -8.35 -8.86 -2.04
C HIS A 66 -8.23 -7.45 -1.45
N PHE A 67 -7.61 -7.31 -0.28
CA PHE A 67 -7.43 -6.00 0.35
C PHE A 67 -6.42 -5.10 -0.37
N CYS A 68 -5.44 -5.65 -1.11
CA CYS A 68 -4.56 -4.89 -1.98
C CYS A 68 -5.35 -4.33 -3.18
N GLU A 69 -6.23 -5.14 -3.77
CA GLU A 69 -7.11 -4.72 -4.88
C GLU A 69 -8.09 -3.64 -4.42
N GLU A 70 -8.69 -3.80 -3.23
CA GLU A 70 -9.54 -2.79 -2.63
C GLU A 70 -8.77 -1.50 -2.32
N GLU A 71 -7.54 -1.58 -1.81
CA GLU A 71 -6.70 -0.41 -1.59
C GLU A 71 -6.46 0.38 -2.89
N VAL A 72 -6.12 -0.32 -3.98
CA VAL A 72 -5.93 0.30 -5.30
C VAL A 72 -7.25 0.90 -5.80
N ARG A 73 -8.35 0.15 -5.76
CA ARG A 73 -9.68 0.60 -6.22
C ARG A 73 -10.14 1.84 -5.46
N LEU A 74 -9.99 1.84 -4.14
CA LEU A 74 -10.45 2.90 -3.27
C LEU A 74 -9.59 4.16 -3.39
N ASN A 75 -8.26 4.03 -3.45
CA ASN A 75 -7.35 5.16 -3.42
C ASN A 75 -7.15 5.83 -4.79
N ARG A 76 -7.28 5.10 -5.90
CA ARG A 76 -7.23 5.67 -7.27
C ARG A 76 -8.25 6.78 -7.50
N ARG A 77 -9.35 6.80 -6.74
CA ARG A 77 -10.40 7.81 -6.85
C ARG A 77 -9.92 9.21 -6.44
N LEU A 78 -8.88 9.31 -5.60
CA LEU A 78 -8.22 10.58 -5.22
C LEU A 78 -6.77 10.68 -5.72
N ALA A 79 -6.13 9.54 -5.99
CA ALA A 79 -4.72 9.46 -6.36
C ALA A 79 -4.50 8.49 -7.54
N PRO A 80 -5.09 8.74 -8.72
CA PRO A 80 -5.09 7.80 -9.85
C PRO A 80 -3.67 7.52 -10.38
N ASN A 81 -2.78 8.50 -10.30
CA ASN A 81 -1.39 8.39 -10.78
C ASN A 81 -0.40 7.86 -9.72
N THR A 82 -0.87 7.65 -8.48
CA THR A 82 -0.03 7.14 -7.39
C THR A 82 -0.16 5.63 -7.25
N TYR A 83 -1.36 5.08 -7.41
CA TYR A 83 -1.64 3.65 -7.24
C TYR A 83 -1.67 2.94 -8.60
N GLU A 84 -0.63 2.15 -8.90
CA GLU A 84 -0.40 1.58 -10.23
C GLU A 84 -0.96 0.18 -10.40
N GLY A 85 -1.19 -0.54 -9.29
CA GLY A 85 -1.86 -1.84 -9.33
C GLY A 85 -1.45 -2.74 -8.18
N VAL A 86 -1.87 -4.00 -8.29
CA VAL A 86 -1.40 -5.09 -7.43
C VAL A 86 -0.48 -5.97 -8.26
N VAL A 87 0.68 -6.32 -7.70
CA VAL A 87 1.71 -7.11 -8.38
C VAL A 87 2.06 -8.33 -7.54
N PRO A 88 2.38 -9.47 -8.17
CA PRO A 88 2.85 -10.65 -7.45
C PRO A 88 4.27 -10.45 -6.94
N ILE A 89 4.59 -11.16 -5.86
CA ILE A 89 5.95 -11.48 -5.45
C ILE A 89 6.08 -12.98 -5.60
N VAL A 90 6.98 -13.41 -6.47
CA VAL A 90 7.18 -14.81 -6.80
C VAL A 90 8.47 -15.32 -6.22
N ARG A 91 8.51 -16.62 -5.92
CA ARG A 91 9.73 -17.36 -5.62
C ARG A 91 10.27 -17.95 -6.91
N THR A 92 11.54 -17.70 -7.18
CA THR A 92 12.32 -18.22 -8.30
C THR A 92 13.53 -18.99 -7.78
N ASP A 93 14.26 -19.68 -8.65
CA ASP A 93 15.53 -20.35 -8.32
C ASP A 93 16.61 -19.37 -7.81
N GLU A 94 16.50 -18.08 -8.17
CA GLU A 94 17.45 -17.01 -7.81
C GLU A 94 17.03 -16.23 -6.56
N GLY A 95 15.85 -16.51 -5.99
CA GLY A 95 15.29 -15.79 -4.85
C GLY A 95 13.90 -15.21 -5.11
N LEU A 96 13.47 -14.25 -4.29
CA LEU A 96 12.17 -13.60 -4.44
C LEU A 96 12.25 -12.45 -5.44
N ARG A 97 11.27 -12.37 -6.34
CA ARG A 97 11.17 -11.29 -7.34
C ARG A 97 9.80 -10.62 -7.27
N VAL A 98 9.80 -9.29 -7.24
CA VAL A 98 8.63 -8.45 -7.40
C VAL A 98 8.28 -8.35 -8.87
N GLU A 99 6.99 -8.40 -9.21
CA GLU A 99 6.52 -8.39 -10.60
C GLU A 99 7.04 -9.55 -11.44
N GLY A 100 7.40 -10.68 -10.81
CA GLY A 100 7.74 -11.89 -11.56
C GLY A 100 6.53 -12.49 -12.28
N ASP A 101 6.81 -13.32 -13.29
CA ASP A 101 5.80 -13.89 -14.17
C ASP A 101 4.97 -14.95 -13.43
N PRO A 102 3.67 -14.70 -13.13
CA PRO A 102 2.85 -15.67 -12.42
C PRO A 102 2.47 -16.88 -13.28
N ASP A 103 2.64 -16.81 -14.61
CA ASP A 103 2.31 -17.88 -15.55
C ASP A 103 3.53 -18.73 -15.92
N SER A 104 4.72 -18.38 -15.40
CA SER A 104 5.90 -19.25 -15.45
C SER A 104 5.63 -20.52 -14.65
N SER A 105 5.74 -21.69 -15.27
CA SER A 105 5.54 -22.98 -14.61
C SER A 105 6.55 -23.28 -13.48
N ARG A 106 7.55 -22.41 -13.30
CA ARG A 106 8.60 -22.52 -12.28
C ARG A 106 8.43 -21.53 -11.13
N ASP A 107 7.62 -20.50 -11.33
CA ASP A 107 7.54 -19.38 -10.40
C ASP A 107 6.29 -19.52 -9.54
N GLU A 108 6.47 -19.42 -8.23
CA GLU A 108 5.37 -19.57 -7.30
C GLU A 108 5.03 -18.23 -6.65
N VAL A 109 3.78 -17.77 -6.77
CA VAL A 109 3.32 -16.55 -6.08
C VAL A 109 3.24 -16.81 -4.58
N VAL A 110 4.17 -16.21 -3.84
CA VAL A 110 4.28 -16.37 -2.38
C VAL A 110 3.70 -15.19 -1.61
N GLU A 111 3.61 -14.02 -2.24
CA GLU A 111 3.03 -12.79 -1.68
C GLU A 111 2.52 -11.85 -2.79
N VAL A 112 1.80 -10.78 -2.41
CA VAL A 112 1.43 -9.68 -3.30
C VAL A 112 1.80 -8.32 -2.71
N ALA A 113 1.98 -7.32 -3.57
CA ALA A 113 2.21 -5.95 -3.17
C ALA A 113 1.31 -4.97 -3.93
N VAL A 114 0.93 -3.87 -3.27
CA VAL A 114 0.43 -2.67 -3.95
C VAL A 114 1.64 -1.96 -4.56
N LYS A 115 1.68 -1.85 -5.89
CA LYS A 115 2.66 -1.04 -6.63
C LYS A 115 2.20 0.40 -6.68
N MET A 116 3.08 1.29 -6.24
CA MET A 116 2.82 2.72 -6.18
C MET A 116 3.97 3.50 -6.83
N ARG A 117 3.66 4.70 -7.33
CA ARG A 117 4.68 5.67 -7.73
C ARG A 117 5.39 6.21 -6.49
N TYR A 118 6.73 6.25 -6.53
CA TYR A 118 7.49 6.94 -5.51
C TYR A 118 7.21 8.45 -5.58
N LEU A 119 6.84 9.01 -4.43
CA LEU A 119 6.60 10.44 -4.28
C LEU A 119 7.71 11.00 -3.38
N GLU A 120 8.38 12.03 -3.86
CA GLU A 120 9.44 12.70 -3.13
C GLU A 120 8.90 13.22 -1.79
N PRO A 121 9.47 12.82 -0.63
CA PRO A 121 8.97 13.25 0.67
C PRO A 121 8.95 14.77 0.86
N SER A 122 9.87 15.48 0.19
CA SER A 122 9.89 16.94 0.16
C SER A 122 8.62 17.54 -0.47
N GLN A 123 7.87 16.80 -1.27
CA GLN A 123 6.63 17.25 -1.89
C GLN A 123 5.39 17.04 -1.01
N PHE A 124 5.51 16.30 0.10
CA PHE A 124 4.39 16.08 1.01
C PHE A 124 3.95 17.39 1.68
N LEU A 125 2.66 17.51 1.96
CA LEU A 125 2.05 18.76 2.42
C LEU A 125 2.66 19.23 3.76
N ASP A 126 2.96 18.31 4.66
CA ASP A 126 3.66 18.59 5.93
C ASP A 126 5.06 19.17 5.69
N ALA A 127 5.85 18.57 4.79
CA ALA A 127 7.17 19.08 4.42
C ALA A 127 7.10 20.44 3.70
N GLN A 128 6.05 20.69 2.90
CA GLN A 128 5.80 21.98 2.24
C GLN A 128 5.39 23.06 3.26
N LEU A 129 4.54 22.71 4.23
CA LEU A 129 4.12 23.58 5.32
C LEU A 129 5.30 23.96 6.21
N ALA A 130 6.11 22.98 6.62
CA ALA A 130 7.27 23.20 7.48
C ALA A 130 8.29 24.19 6.92
N ARG A 131 8.42 24.27 5.58
CA ARG A 131 9.33 25.21 4.90
C ARG A 131 8.65 26.48 4.37
N GLY A 132 7.36 26.69 4.66
CA GLY A 132 6.60 27.86 4.19
C GLY A 132 6.33 27.89 2.68
N ALA A 133 6.44 26.75 1.99
CA ALA A 133 6.18 26.64 0.55
C ALA A 133 4.71 26.29 0.23
N ALA A 134 3.96 25.77 1.20
CA ALA A 134 2.51 25.62 1.09
C ALA A 134 1.83 26.98 1.26
N SER A 135 0.93 27.31 0.34
CA SER A 135 0.16 28.55 0.34
C SER A 135 -1.33 28.26 0.52
N GLU A 136 -2.13 29.29 0.80
CA GLU A 136 -3.59 29.21 0.88
C GLU A 136 -4.21 28.51 -0.33
N PHE A 137 -3.69 28.79 -1.54
CA PHE A 137 -4.08 28.11 -2.77
C PHE A 137 -3.97 26.57 -2.68
N HIS A 138 -2.91 26.05 -2.06
CA HIS A 138 -2.72 24.61 -1.90
C HIS A 138 -3.76 23.99 -0.95
N ILE A 139 -4.06 24.70 0.15
CA ILE A 139 -5.08 24.27 1.12
C ILE A 139 -6.46 24.29 0.49
N ASP A 140 -6.81 25.38 -0.20
CA ASP A 140 -8.05 25.53 -0.96
C ASP A 140 -8.25 24.38 -1.95
N ARG A 141 -7.20 24.01 -2.67
CA ARG A 141 -7.25 22.89 -3.62
C ARG A 141 -7.56 21.57 -2.92
N VAL A 142 -6.95 21.30 -1.76
CA VAL A 142 -7.24 20.09 -0.96
C VAL A 142 -8.68 20.11 -0.49
N VAL A 143 -9.15 21.22 0.11
CA VAL A 143 -10.52 21.37 0.61
C VAL A 143 -11.53 21.15 -0.52
N ARG A 144 -11.38 21.85 -1.65
CA ARG A 144 -12.29 21.68 -2.80
C ARG A 144 -12.35 20.24 -3.30
N THR A 145 -11.19 19.58 -3.39
CA THR A 145 -11.11 18.18 -3.84
C THR A 145 -11.84 17.25 -2.88
N LEU A 146 -11.58 17.37 -1.57
CA LEU A 146 -12.20 16.51 -0.56
C LEU A 146 -13.70 16.78 -0.41
N CYS A 147 -14.12 18.04 -0.38
CA CYS A 147 -15.55 18.40 -0.31
C CYS A 147 -16.33 17.82 -1.49
N ALA A 148 -15.84 18.03 -2.72
CA ALA A 148 -16.49 17.47 -3.92
C ALA A 148 -16.54 15.93 -3.88
N PHE A 149 -15.45 15.30 -3.44
CA PHE A 149 -15.38 13.84 -3.31
C PHE A 149 -16.41 13.29 -2.31
N TYR A 150 -16.48 13.83 -1.11
CA TYR A 150 -17.40 13.34 -0.08
C TYR A 150 -18.86 13.67 -0.42
N GLN A 151 -19.15 14.83 -1.01
CA GLN A 151 -20.51 15.17 -1.46
C GLN A 151 -21.03 14.23 -2.55
N SER A 152 -20.14 13.72 -3.41
CA SER A 152 -20.52 12.77 -4.48
C SER A 152 -20.85 11.35 -3.99
N ARG A 153 -20.76 11.10 -2.68
CA ARG A 153 -20.86 9.75 -2.09
C ARG A 153 -21.89 9.70 -0.98
N PRO A 154 -23.16 9.44 -1.32
CA PRO A 154 -24.15 9.19 -0.29
C PRO A 154 -23.72 7.95 0.51
N SER A 155 -23.73 8.07 1.83
CA SER A 155 -23.50 6.95 2.73
C SER A 155 -24.70 6.02 2.70
N THR A 156 -24.46 4.72 2.68
CA THR A 156 -25.47 3.72 3.04
C THR A 156 -25.71 3.73 4.55
N PRO A 157 -26.86 3.20 5.03
CA PRO A 157 -27.12 3.04 6.47
C PRO A 157 -26.06 2.19 7.17
N GLU A 158 -25.52 1.18 6.49
CA GLU A 158 -24.45 0.31 7.01
C GLU A 158 -23.13 1.09 7.17
N GLU A 159 -22.72 1.86 6.16
CA GLU A 159 -21.53 2.72 6.24
C GLU A 159 -21.68 3.80 7.33
N ALA A 160 -22.90 4.35 7.49
CA ALA A 160 -23.17 5.35 8.52
C ALA A 160 -23.07 4.76 9.93
N GLU A 161 -23.57 3.54 10.14
CA GLU A 161 -23.45 2.83 11.41
C GLU A 161 -21.98 2.45 11.70
N ALA A 162 -21.25 1.97 10.69
CA ALA A 162 -19.82 1.66 10.83
C ALA A 162 -18.96 2.90 11.12
N GLY A 163 -19.35 4.07 10.59
CA GLY A 163 -18.67 5.35 10.77
C GLY A 163 -18.98 6.07 12.10
N ARG A 164 -19.79 5.49 12.99
CA ARG A 164 -20.08 6.10 14.29
C ARG A 164 -18.81 6.24 15.14
N ILE A 165 -18.68 7.37 15.85
CA ILE A 165 -17.48 7.69 16.65
C ILE A 165 -17.18 6.61 17.70
N ASP A 166 -18.20 6.06 18.35
CA ASP A 166 -18.05 4.99 19.34
C ASP A 166 -17.48 3.70 18.72
N ARG A 167 -17.89 3.37 17.49
CA ARG A 167 -17.33 2.24 16.72
C ARG A 167 -15.90 2.50 16.27
N LEU A 168 -15.62 3.71 15.78
CA LEU A 168 -14.28 4.08 15.33
C LEU A 168 -13.27 4.08 16.49
N ARG A 169 -13.64 4.61 17.66
CA ARG A 169 -12.77 4.59 18.85
C ARG A 169 -12.39 3.19 19.27
N ALA A 170 -13.36 2.26 19.30
CA ALA A 170 -13.10 0.86 19.62
C ALA A 170 -12.13 0.16 18.64
N VAL A 171 -11.90 0.75 17.46
CA VAL A 171 -11.03 0.22 16.41
C VAL A 171 -9.67 0.95 16.36
N THR A 172 -9.61 2.23 16.76
CA THR A 172 -8.38 3.05 16.71
C THR A 172 -7.64 3.19 18.04
N GLU A 173 -8.31 2.97 19.17
CA GLU A 173 -7.71 2.97 20.50
C GLU A 173 -7.38 1.52 20.88
N GLU A 174 -6.17 1.06 20.50
CA GLU A 174 -5.48 -0.06 21.18
C GLU A 174 -4.60 0.49 22.31
#